data_AF-A0A1E8EZU2-F1
#
_entry.id   AF-A0A1E8EZU2-F1
#
_cell.length_a   1.000
_cell.length_b   1.000
_cell.length_c   1.000
_cell.angle_alpha   90.00
_cell.angle_beta   90.00
_cell.angle_gamma   90.00
#
_symmetry.space_group_name_H-M   'P 1'
#
loop_
_entity.id
_entity.type
_entity.pdbx_description
1 polymer ?
#
loop_
_entity_poly.entity_id
_entity_poly.type
_entity_poly.pdbx_seq_one_letter_code
_entity_poly.pdbx_strand_id
1 'polypeptide(L)'
;MYKEIKDLLNKLNSENVEELKPSLIRKVNEIILNINDNDISDDELESLCNFFIIRENLRKEIKKENPLIEGLLIENFIKAFDEFINEINNKDYISDIIELINTSIRSIGGIARGYRLMKKYALSKDINNIQYLIELKNEFYKHLRSYSIKGIYEEQFVICGLINIIRFELEEKSQEHGRYIISMLTDYKTKNMKSIEEFESESHLDELKIKMKIEFGIELQRRIYLWNKLTSKLQDHYYLENLYK
;
A
#
# COMPACT_ATOMS: atom_id res chain seq x y z
N MET A 1 2.79 -22.30 5.07
CA MET A 1 2.04 -21.66 6.17
C MET A 1 0.51 -21.58 5.96
N TYR A 2 -0.08 -20.65 5.18
CA TYR A 2 -1.56 -20.50 5.12
C TYR A 2 -2.31 -21.74 4.57
N LYS A 3 -1.71 -22.46 3.63
CA LYS A 3 -2.26 -23.71 3.10
C LYS A 3 -2.25 -24.82 4.15
N GLU A 4 -1.14 -24.99 4.87
CA GLU A 4 -1.00 -25.98 5.94
C GLU A 4 -2.04 -25.78 7.05
N ILE A 5 -2.31 -24.54 7.45
CA ILE A 5 -3.36 -24.26 8.45
C ILE A 5 -4.74 -24.62 7.90
N LYS A 6 -5.05 -24.27 6.65
CA LYS A 6 -6.32 -24.67 6.02
C LYS A 6 -6.44 -26.19 5.95
N ASP A 7 -5.37 -26.89 5.63
CA ASP A 7 -5.35 -28.35 5.55
C ASP A 7 -5.51 -28.99 6.94
N LEU A 8 -4.91 -28.43 7.99
CA LEU A 8 -5.13 -28.84 9.38
C LEU A 8 -6.58 -28.61 9.79
N LEU A 9 -7.13 -27.41 9.53
CA LEU A 9 -8.52 -27.08 9.86
C LEU A 9 -9.52 -28.00 9.14
N ASN A 10 -9.27 -28.34 7.87
CA ASN A 10 -10.14 -29.24 7.10
C ASN A 10 -10.09 -30.69 7.59
N LYS A 11 -9.03 -31.09 8.32
CA LYS A 11 -8.87 -32.44 8.87
C LYS A 11 -9.45 -32.59 10.27
N LEU A 12 -9.68 -31.50 11.00
CA LEU A 12 -10.21 -31.55 12.37
C LEU A 12 -11.58 -32.20 12.43
N ASN A 13 -11.74 -33.16 13.33
CA ASN A 13 -13.00 -33.81 13.67
C ASN A 13 -13.01 -34.22 15.16
N SER A 14 -14.13 -34.74 15.64
CA SER A 14 -14.29 -35.13 17.06
C SER A 14 -13.32 -36.21 17.53
N GLU A 15 -12.68 -36.94 16.62
CA GLU A 15 -11.79 -38.07 16.91
C GLU A 15 -10.32 -37.65 16.95
N ASN A 16 -9.92 -36.61 16.20
CA ASN A 16 -8.51 -36.22 16.02
C ASN A 16 -8.15 -34.82 16.54
N VAL A 17 -9.10 -34.09 17.14
CA VAL A 17 -8.88 -32.73 17.64
C VAL A 17 -7.71 -32.65 18.62
N GLU A 18 -7.62 -33.56 19.60
CA GLU A 18 -6.55 -33.49 20.61
C GLU A 18 -5.16 -33.77 20.02
N GLU A 19 -5.07 -34.60 18.97
CA GLU A 19 -3.82 -34.89 18.27
C GLU A 19 -3.36 -33.71 17.39
N LEU A 20 -4.31 -33.04 16.72
CA LEU A 20 -4.00 -31.97 15.76
C LEU A 20 -3.87 -30.59 16.41
N LYS A 21 -4.44 -30.40 17.61
CA LYS A 21 -4.48 -29.13 18.33
C LYS A 21 -3.08 -28.53 18.58
N PRO A 22 -2.05 -29.27 19.06
CA PRO A 22 -0.72 -28.70 19.25
C PRO A 22 -0.11 -28.15 17.96
N SER A 23 -0.23 -28.90 16.86
CA SER A 23 0.26 -28.47 15.54
C SER A 23 -0.46 -27.21 15.05
N LEU A 24 -1.78 -27.11 15.29
CA LEU A 24 -2.54 -25.91 14.94
C LEU A 24 -2.12 -24.71 15.79
N ILE A 25 -1.96 -24.88 17.11
CA ILE A 25 -1.53 -23.82 18.03
C ILE A 25 -0.17 -23.28 17.62
N ARG A 26 0.81 -24.15 17.35
CA ARG A 26 2.13 -23.74 16.86
C ARG A 26 2.01 -22.88 15.60
N LYS A 27 1.27 -23.35 14.59
CA LYS A 27 1.10 -22.61 13.33
C LYS A 27 0.38 -21.27 13.51
N VAL A 28 -0.56 -21.17 14.45
CA VAL A 28 -1.21 -19.90 14.79
C VAL A 28 -0.24 -18.94 15.48
N ASN A 29 0.57 -19.43 16.43
CA ASN A 29 1.56 -18.60 17.13
C ASN A 29 2.66 -18.10 16.17
N GLU A 30 3.15 -18.96 15.28
CA GLU A 30 4.06 -18.58 14.18
C GLU A 30 3.48 -17.43 13.33
N ILE A 31 2.18 -17.49 13.02
CA ILE A 31 1.49 -16.42 12.28
C ILE A 31 1.39 -15.13 13.10
N ILE A 32 0.97 -15.20 14.35
CA ILE A 32 0.78 -14.02 15.20
C ILE A 32 2.10 -13.27 15.36
N LEU A 33 3.19 -14.01 15.59
CA LEU A 33 4.52 -13.45 15.80
C LEU A 33 5.26 -13.14 14.49
N ASN A 34 4.76 -13.63 13.35
CA ASN A 34 5.45 -13.58 12.07
C ASN A 34 6.86 -14.21 12.14
N ILE A 35 6.97 -15.36 12.80
CA ILE A 35 8.21 -16.14 12.98
C ILE A 35 8.04 -17.49 12.29
N ASN A 36 9.08 -17.95 11.59
CA ASN A 36 9.14 -19.27 11.01
C ASN A 36 10.51 -19.88 11.35
N ASP A 37 10.70 -20.15 12.63
CA ASP A 37 11.91 -20.75 13.19
C ASP A 37 11.58 -22.19 13.59
N ASN A 38 12.34 -23.15 13.06
CA ASN A 38 12.15 -24.56 13.39
C ASN A 38 12.85 -24.94 14.69
N ASP A 39 13.78 -24.12 15.17
CA ASP A 39 14.59 -24.39 16.35
C ASP A 39 13.90 -23.91 17.64
N ILE A 40 12.84 -23.09 17.51
CA ILE A 40 12.06 -22.62 18.65
C ILE A 40 11.13 -23.73 19.16
N SER A 41 11.21 -23.99 20.47
CA SER A 41 10.31 -24.94 21.14
C SER A 41 8.88 -24.41 21.19
N ASP A 42 7.90 -25.32 21.29
CA ASP A 42 6.48 -24.92 21.39
C ASP A 42 6.21 -24.07 22.64
N ASP A 43 6.83 -24.42 23.78
CA ASP A 43 6.69 -23.67 25.04
C ASP A 43 7.25 -22.24 24.92
N GLU A 44 8.40 -22.09 24.27
CA GLU A 44 9.01 -20.78 24.05
C GLU A 44 8.16 -19.93 23.09
N LEU A 45 7.67 -20.53 22.01
CA LEU A 45 6.79 -19.86 21.05
C LEU A 45 5.48 -19.41 21.70
N GLU A 46 4.88 -20.24 22.54
CA GLU A 46 3.68 -19.90 23.31
C GLU A 46 3.96 -18.77 24.31
N SER A 47 5.08 -18.83 25.05
CA SER A 47 5.50 -17.77 25.96
C SER A 47 5.67 -16.42 25.25
N LEU A 48 6.33 -16.41 24.09
CA LEU A 48 6.48 -15.20 23.27
C LEU A 48 5.14 -14.67 22.77
N CYS A 49 4.24 -15.55 22.33
CA CYS A 49 2.91 -15.16 21.86
C CYS A 49 2.08 -14.54 22.99
N ASN A 50 2.10 -15.16 24.17
CA ASN A 50 1.42 -14.63 25.35
C ASN A 50 1.98 -13.27 25.77
N PHE A 51 3.31 -13.12 25.79
CA PHE A 51 3.96 -11.85 26.08
C PHE A 51 3.55 -10.75 25.07
N PHE A 52 3.53 -11.08 23.78
CA PHE A 52 3.09 -10.18 22.72
C PHE A 52 1.63 -9.73 22.91
N ILE A 53 0.72 -10.66 23.19
CA ILE A 53 -0.69 -10.37 23.43
C ILE A 53 -0.88 -9.48 24.67
N ILE A 54 -0.20 -9.78 25.78
CA ILE A 54 -0.25 -8.97 27.00
C ILE A 54 0.21 -7.54 26.70
N ARG A 55 1.34 -7.39 26.00
CA ARG A 55 1.86 -6.07 25.61
C ARG A 55 0.86 -5.27 24.76
N GLU A 56 0.24 -5.92 23.79
CA GLU A 56 -0.76 -5.26 22.92
C GLU A 56 -2.03 -4.87 23.68
N ASN A 57 -2.45 -5.67 24.68
CA ASN A 57 -3.57 -5.32 25.55
C ASN A 57 -3.24 -4.13 26.47
N LEU A 58 -2.07 -4.13 27.09
CA LEU A 58 -1.60 -3.01 27.92
C LEU A 58 -1.53 -1.70 27.13
N ARG A 59 -1.03 -1.74 25.87
CA ARG A 59 -1.03 -0.58 24.97
C ARG A 59 -2.45 -0.02 24.76
N LYS A 60 -3.44 -0.89 24.56
CA LYS A 60 -4.85 -0.48 24.39
C LYS A 60 -5.44 0.11 25.67
N GLU A 61 -5.04 -0.38 26.83
CA GLU A 61 -5.51 0.12 28.14
C GLU A 61 -4.93 1.49 28.46
N ILE A 62 -3.60 1.66 28.33
CA ILE A 62 -2.92 2.95 28.53
C ILE A 62 -3.54 4.04 27.64
N LYS A 63 -3.90 3.70 26.40
CA LYS A 63 -4.55 4.64 25.47
C LYS A 63 -5.94 5.09 25.92
N LYS A 64 -6.69 4.27 26.66
CA LYS A 64 -7.99 4.68 27.22
C LYS A 64 -7.83 5.69 28.34
N GLU A 65 -6.75 5.57 29.11
CA GLU A 65 -6.47 6.41 30.28
C GLU A 65 -5.79 7.72 29.90
N ASN A 66 -4.93 7.69 28.88
CA ASN A 66 -4.27 8.86 28.33
C ASN A 66 -4.36 8.79 26.80
N PRO A 67 -5.40 9.37 26.18
CA PRO A 67 -5.47 9.50 24.74
C PRO A 67 -4.44 10.56 24.34
N LEU A 68 -3.16 10.17 24.35
CA LEU A 68 -2.11 10.84 23.60
C LEU A 68 -2.67 11.14 22.21
N ILE A 69 -2.27 12.27 21.65
CA ILE A 69 -2.68 12.70 20.31
C ILE A 69 -1.91 11.87 19.25
N GLU A 70 -2.01 10.54 19.35
CA GLU A 70 -1.49 9.58 18.39
C GLU A 70 -2.33 9.65 17.11
N GLY A 71 -1.69 9.47 15.96
CA GLY A 71 -2.36 9.60 14.67
C GLY A 71 -2.31 11.00 14.07
N LEU A 72 -1.73 12.01 14.74
CA LEU A 72 -1.57 13.35 14.18
C LEU A 72 -0.74 13.37 12.89
N LEU A 73 0.36 12.62 12.85
CA LEU A 73 1.23 12.54 11.69
C LEU A 73 0.52 11.78 10.55
N ILE A 74 -0.27 10.75 10.88
CA ILE A 74 -1.16 10.06 9.94
C ILE A 74 -2.18 11.03 9.35
N GLU A 75 -2.88 11.83 10.15
CA GLU A 75 -3.88 12.77 9.63
C GLU A 75 -3.24 13.88 8.80
N ASN A 76 -2.04 14.36 9.18
CA ASN A 76 -1.32 15.35 8.37
C ASN A 76 -0.79 14.76 7.06
N PHE A 77 -0.36 13.50 7.05
CA PHE A 77 -0.06 12.77 5.84
C PHE A 77 -1.30 12.58 4.97
N ILE A 78 -2.45 12.19 5.53
CA ILE A 78 -3.70 12.02 4.78
C ILE A 78 -4.08 13.33 4.07
N LYS A 79 -3.93 14.48 4.75
CA LYS A 79 -4.17 15.80 4.13
C LYS A 79 -3.22 16.06 2.95
N ALA A 80 -1.92 15.83 3.15
CA ALA A 80 -0.92 15.99 2.08
C ALA A 80 -1.20 15.05 0.91
N PHE A 81 -1.62 13.81 1.19
CA PHE A 81 -1.97 12.82 0.18
C PHE A 81 -3.26 13.19 -0.57
N ASP A 82 -4.30 13.65 0.12
CA ASP A 82 -5.53 14.15 -0.52
C ASP A 82 -5.23 15.36 -1.41
N GLU A 83 -4.40 16.31 -0.96
CA GLU A 83 -3.97 17.46 -1.77
C GLU A 83 -3.21 16.99 -3.03
N PHE A 84 -2.27 16.06 -2.86
CA PHE A 84 -1.54 15.47 -3.97
C PHE A 84 -2.47 14.78 -4.99
N ILE A 85 -3.39 13.94 -4.53
CA ILE A 85 -4.33 13.22 -5.39
C ILE A 85 -5.27 14.19 -6.11
N ASN A 86 -5.80 15.21 -5.42
CA ASN A 86 -6.71 16.19 -6.02
C ASN A 86 -6.03 17.00 -7.12
N GLU A 87 -4.77 17.36 -6.95
CA GLU A 87 -3.95 18.05 -7.95
C GLU A 87 -3.63 17.20 -9.20
N ILE A 88 -3.82 15.88 -9.12
CA ILE A 88 -3.61 14.92 -10.22
C ILE A 88 -4.94 14.42 -10.78
N ASN A 89 -6.07 14.65 -10.09
CA ASN A 89 -7.37 14.09 -10.42
C ASN A 89 -8.05 14.80 -11.61
N ASN A 90 -7.42 14.69 -12.77
CA ASN A 90 -8.05 14.84 -14.07
C ASN A 90 -8.47 13.44 -14.57
N LYS A 91 -9.56 13.36 -15.33
CA LYS A 91 -10.12 12.08 -15.83
C LYS A 91 -9.08 11.18 -16.51
N ASP A 92 -8.04 11.78 -17.06
CA ASP A 92 -6.97 11.12 -17.80
C ASP A 92 -5.94 10.38 -16.93
N TYR A 93 -5.96 10.55 -15.60
CA TYR A 93 -4.96 10.00 -14.68
C TYR A 93 -5.54 9.12 -13.55
N ILE A 94 -6.82 8.76 -13.63
CA ILE A 94 -7.48 7.94 -12.61
C ILE A 94 -6.76 6.58 -12.44
N SER A 95 -6.32 5.98 -13.54
CA SER A 95 -5.57 4.71 -13.55
C SER A 95 -4.25 4.82 -12.76
N ASP A 96 -3.47 5.89 -13.00
CA ASP A 96 -2.21 6.14 -12.29
C ASP A 96 -2.43 6.32 -10.78
N ILE A 97 -3.52 7.00 -10.39
CA ILE A 97 -3.89 7.21 -8.98
C ILE A 97 -4.28 5.90 -8.32
N ILE A 98 -5.10 5.08 -8.98
CA ILE A 98 -5.52 3.76 -8.48
C ILE A 98 -4.29 2.87 -8.23
N GLU A 99 -3.36 2.83 -9.18
CA GLU A 99 -2.12 2.07 -9.06
C GLU A 99 -1.30 2.56 -7.85
N LEU A 100 -1.13 3.88 -7.72
CA LEU A 100 -0.39 4.46 -6.60
C LEU A 100 -0.99 4.11 -5.24
N ILE A 101 -2.32 4.17 -5.10
CA ILE A 101 -3.00 3.82 -3.85
C ILE A 101 -2.86 2.31 -3.58
N ASN A 102 -2.96 1.46 -4.61
CA ASN A 102 -2.75 0.01 -4.46
C ASN A 102 -1.33 -0.30 -4.00
N THR A 103 -0.31 0.32 -4.60
CA THR A 103 1.09 0.20 -4.16
C THR A 103 1.24 0.66 -2.71
N SER A 104 0.64 1.79 -2.35
CA SER A 104 0.66 2.32 -0.98
C SER A 104 0.03 1.35 0.03
N ILE A 105 -1.16 0.81 -0.26
CA ILE A 105 -1.84 -0.19 0.58
C ILE A 105 -0.98 -1.44 0.76
N ARG A 106 -0.42 -1.98 -0.33
CA ARG A 106 0.45 -3.16 -0.31
C ARG A 106 1.66 -2.94 0.60
N SER A 107 2.26 -1.76 0.50
CA SER A 107 3.50 -1.40 1.20
C SER A 107 3.36 -1.36 2.72
N ILE A 108 2.16 -1.10 3.21
CA ILE A 108 1.83 -1.13 4.65
C ILE A 108 1.11 -2.43 5.04
N GLY A 109 1.33 -3.53 4.31
CA GLY A 109 0.78 -4.85 4.66
C GLY A 109 -0.72 -5.01 4.40
N GLY A 110 -1.33 -4.12 3.61
CA GLY A 110 -2.76 -4.12 3.30
C GLY A 110 -3.17 -4.94 2.07
N ILE A 111 -2.31 -5.84 1.56
CA ILE A 111 -2.50 -6.55 0.28
C ILE A 111 -3.90 -7.17 0.14
N ALA A 112 -4.37 -7.87 1.18
CA ALA A 112 -5.69 -8.52 1.17
C ALA A 112 -6.85 -7.51 1.03
N ARG A 113 -6.70 -6.30 1.60
CA ARG A 113 -7.69 -5.22 1.48
C ARG A 113 -7.78 -4.71 0.05
N GLY A 114 -6.62 -4.44 -0.57
CA GLY A 114 -6.52 -4.03 -1.97
C GLY A 114 -7.09 -5.09 -2.90
N TYR A 115 -6.69 -6.36 -2.72
CA TYR A 115 -7.18 -7.48 -3.53
C TYR A 115 -8.70 -7.68 -3.41
N ARG A 116 -9.27 -7.53 -2.21
CA ARG A 116 -10.73 -7.63 -2.01
C ARG A 116 -11.49 -6.61 -2.85
N LEU A 117 -11.05 -5.35 -2.84
CA LEU A 117 -11.67 -4.31 -3.65
C LEU A 117 -11.43 -4.55 -5.15
N MET A 118 -10.20 -4.88 -5.54
CA MET A 118 -9.88 -5.22 -6.92
C MET A 118 -10.80 -6.33 -7.45
N LYS A 119 -11.01 -7.42 -6.68
CA LYS A 119 -11.93 -8.51 -7.03
C LYS A 119 -13.38 -8.03 -7.18
N LYS A 120 -13.86 -7.13 -6.32
CA LYS A 120 -15.22 -6.56 -6.40
C LYS A 120 -15.44 -5.82 -7.73
N TYR A 121 -14.43 -5.11 -8.21
CA TYR A 121 -14.51 -4.30 -9.43
C TYR A 121 -13.97 -5.00 -10.69
N ALA A 122 -13.24 -6.12 -10.55
CA ALA A 122 -12.64 -6.85 -11.67
C ALA A 122 -13.65 -7.35 -12.72
N LEU A 123 -14.91 -7.58 -12.31
CA LEU A 123 -15.99 -8.02 -13.20
C LEU A 123 -16.73 -6.84 -13.86
N SER A 124 -16.50 -5.62 -13.38
CA SER A 124 -17.04 -4.41 -14.00
C SER A 124 -16.11 -3.97 -15.12
N LYS A 125 -16.64 -3.53 -16.26
CA LYS A 125 -15.83 -2.91 -17.34
C LYS A 125 -15.17 -1.57 -16.93
N ASP A 126 -15.32 -1.19 -15.65
CA ASP A 126 -15.13 0.12 -15.07
C ASP A 126 -14.13 0.06 -13.89
N ILE A 127 -13.05 -0.72 -14.03
CA ILE A 127 -11.96 -0.77 -13.05
C ILE A 127 -11.31 0.62 -12.85
N ASN A 128 -11.50 1.56 -13.77
CA ASN A 128 -11.05 2.95 -13.66
C ASN A 128 -12.18 3.93 -13.31
N ASN A 129 -13.21 3.49 -12.59
CA ASN A 129 -14.29 4.36 -12.16
C ASN A 129 -13.96 5.07 -10.84
N ILE A 130 -14.38 6.34 -10.76
CA ILE A 130 -14.33 7.21 -9.57
C ILE A 130 -14.83 6.49 -8.31
N GLN A 131 -15.86 5.64 -8.41
CA GLN A 131 -16.38 4.90 -7.25
C GLN A 131 -15.33 3.92 -6.68
N TYR A 132 -14.59 3.21 -7.53
CA TYR A 132 -13.53 2.32 -7.07
C TYR A 132 -12.39 3.11 -6.43
N LEU A 133 -12.00 4.25 -7.03
CA LEU A 133 -11.00 5.15 -6.46
C LEU A 133 -11.40 5.62 -5.04
N ILE A 134 -12.65 6.05 -4.84
CA ILE A 134 -13.16 6.49 -3.54
C ILE A 134 -13.09 5.36 -2.51
N GLU A 135 -13.55 4.15 -2.86
CA GLU A 135 -13.51 3.00 -1.95
C GLU A 135 -12.08 2.57 -1.61
N LEU A 136 -11.18 2.59 -2.60
CA LEU A 136 -9.78 2.24 -2.43
C LEU A 136 -9.07 3.23 -1.50
N LYS A 137 -9.30 4.53 -1.70
CA LYS A 137 -8.80 5.59 -0.83
C LYS A 137 -9.30 5.44 0.60
N ASN A 138 -10.58 5.13 0.78
CA ASN A 138 -11.16 4.89 2.09
C ASN A 138 -10.56 3.65 2.79
N GLU A 139 -10.31 2.56 2.07
CA GLU A 139 -9.62 1.39 2.65
C GLU A 139 -8.16 1.70 3.00
N PHE A 140 -7.47 2.49 2.17
CA PHE A 140 -6.12 2.96 2.48
C PHE A 140 -6.10 3.74 3.80
N TYR A 141 -6.98 4.74 3.95
CA TYR A 141 -7.02 5.56 5.17
C TYR A 141 -7.43 4.77 6.41
N LYS A 142 -8.38 3.84 6.29
CA LYS A 142 -8.74 2.94 7.40
C LYS A 142 -7.56 2.09 7.84
N HIS A 143 -6.81 1.55 6.88
CA HIS A 143 -5.65 0.72 7.18
C HIS A 143 -4.50 1.55 7.76
N LEU A 144 -4.26 2.75 7.23
CA LEU A 144 -3.25 3.67 7.76
C LEU A 144 -3.56 4.09 9.21
N ARG A 145 -4.81 4.46 9.50
CA ARG A 145 -5.25 4.79 10.86
C ARG A 145 -5.12 3.64 11.86
N SER A 146 -5.08 2.39 11.39
CA SER A 146 -4.81 1.24 12.27
C SER A 146 -3.40 1.22 12.85
N TYR A 147 -2.48 2.05 12.33
CA TYR A 147 -1.15 2.23 12.92
C TYR A 147 -1.14 3.25 14.06
N SER A 148 -2.15 4.10 14.18
CA SER A 148 -2.25 5.07 15.29
C SER A 148 -2.32 4.40 16.67
N ILE A 149 -2.74 3.14 16.75
CA ILE A 149 -2.81 2.38 18.02
C ILE A 149 -1.50 1.70 18.40
N LYS A 150 -0.48 1.75 17.53
CA LYS A 150 0.79 1.05 17.75
C LYS A 150 1.84 1.92 18.46
N GLY A 151 1.67 3.24 18.40
CA GLY A 151 2.54 4.24 19.01
C GLY A 151 3.18 5.19 17.99
N ILE A 152 3.82 6.25 18.48
CA ILE A 152 4.43 7.33 17.67
C ILE A 152 5.56 6.78 16.78
N TYR A 153 6.34 5.81 17.26
CA TYR A 153 7.43 5.23 16.46
C TYR A 153 6.90 4.46 15.25
N GLU A 154 5.88 3.63 15.43
CA GLU A 154 5.23 2.91 14.35
C GLU A 154 4.52 3.86 13.39
N GLU A 155 3.95 4.96 13.90
CA GLU A 155 3.40 6.04 13.10
C GLU A 155 4.47 6.68 12.20
N GLN A 156 5.58 7.15 12.78
CA GLN A 156 6.70 7.75 12.05
C GLN A 156 7.29 6.78 11.03
N PHE A 157 7.51 5.53 11.40
CA PHE A 157 8.07 4.51 10.52
C PHE A 157 7.21 4.32 9.27
N VAL A 158 5.89 4.15 9.46
CA VAL A 158 4.95 3.94 8.35
C VAL A 158 4.85 5.17 7.46
N ILE A 159 4.78 6.36 8.04
CA ILE A 159 4.63 7.60 7.27
C ILE A 159 5.90 7.91 6.48
N CYS A 160 7.08 7.83 7.09
CA CYS A 160 8.35 7.98 6.37
C CYS A 160 8.51 6.90 5.28
N GLY A 161 8.10 5.66 5.55
CA GLY A 161 8.08 4.59 4.56
C GLY A 161 7.19 4.93 3.36
N LEU A 162 5.94 5.34 3.59
CA LEU A 162 5.00 5.73 2.55
C LEU A 162 5.49 6.92 1.72
N ILE A 163 6.07 7.94 2.36
CA ILE A 163 6.64 9.10 1.66
C ILE A 163 7.70 8.66 0.65
N ASN A 164 8.62 7.79 1.07
CA ASN A 164 9.69 7.32 0.21
C ASN A 164 9.19 6.37 -0.89
N ILE A 165 8.23 5.49 -0.58
CA ILE A 165 7.67 4.55 -1.56
C ILE A 165 6.90 5.29 -2.66
N ILE A 166 6.06 6.27 -2.29
CA ILE A 166 5.36 7.10 -3.27
C ILE A 166 6.35 7.90 -4.09
N ARG A 167 7.39 8.49 -3.48
CA ARG A 167 8.45 9.18 -4.22
C ARG A 167 9.13 8.26 -5.23
N PHE A 168 9.52 7.06 -4.80
CA PHE A 168 10.17 6.07 -5.65
C PHE A 168 9.29 5.67 -6.84
N GLU A 169 8.00 5.38 -6.62
CA GLU A 169 7.07 5.03 -7.70
C GLU A 169 6.94 6.17 -8.74
N LEU A 170 6.88 7.42 -8.28
CA LEU A 170 6.81 8.59 -9.16
C LEU A 170 8.11 8.78 -9.96
N GLU A 171 9.26 8.59 -9.32
CA GLU A 171 10.58 8.64 -9.96
C GLU A 171 10.74 7.53 -11.00
N GLU A 172 10.34 6.30 -10.69
CA GLU A 172 10.37 5.15 -11.61
C GLU A 172 9.49 5.42 -12.84
N LYS A 173 8.25 5.89 -12.64
CA LYS A 173 7.35 6.25 -13.75
C LYS A 173 7.94 7.34 -14.65
N SER A 174 8.60 8.34 -14.06
CA SER A 174 9.27 9.42 -14.78
C SER A 174 10.48 8.92 -15.59
N GLN A 175 11.30 8.02 -15.01
CA GLN A 175 12.49 7.47 -15.66
C GLN A 175 12.13 6.48 -16.79
N GLU A 176 11.11 5.65 -16.58
CA GLU A 176 10.69 4.64 -17.55
C GLU A 176 9.83 5.22 -18.70
N HIS A 177 9.38 6.47 -18.59
CA HIS A 177 8.55 7.11 -19.62
C HIS A 177 9.19 7.10 -21.01
N GLY A 178 10.49 7.38 -21.10
CA GLY A 178 11.22 7.34 -22.37
C GLY A 178 11.27 5.94 -22.98
N ARG A 179 11.48 4.90 -22.15
CA ARG A 179 11.46 3.49 -22.59
C ARG A 179 10.08 3.07 -23.05
N TYR A 180 9.04 3.52 -22.35
CA TYR A 180 7.66 3.29 -22.73
C TYR A 180 7.34 3.89 -24.12
N ILE A 181 7.73 5.14 -24.37
CA ILE A 181 7.56 5.80 -25.68
C ILE A 181 8.27 4.99 -26.76
N ILE A 182 9.53 4.61 -26.55
CA ILE A 182 10.31 3.83 -27.52
C ILE A 182 9.62 2.50 -27.82
N SER A 183 9.16 1.79 -26.77
CA SER A 183 8.42 0.53 -26.92
C SER A 183 7.14 0.71 -27.74
N MET A 184 6.40 1.79 -27.53
CA MET A 184 5.15 2.05 -28.27
C MET A 184 5.38 2.44 -29.73
N LEU A 185 6.48 3.13 -30.02
CA LEU A 185 6.87 3.47 -31.39
C LEU A 185 7.57 2.31 -32.10
N THR A 186 7.98 1.25 -31.41
CA THR A 186 8.65 0.12 -32.07
C THR A 186 7.64 -0.85 -32.68
N ASP A 187 7.70 -1.06 -33.99
CA ASP A 187 7.00 -2.18 -34.63
C ASP A 187 7.73 -3.48 -34.31
N TYR A 188 7.11 -4.33 -33.49
CA TYR A 188 7.70 -5.61 -33.07
C TYR A 188 7.88 -6.64 -34.20
N LYS A 189 7.15 -6.51 -35.31
CA LYS A 189 7.30 -7.41 -36.46
C LYS A 189 8.50 -7.04 -37.31
N THR A 190 8.68 -5.74 -37.55
CA THR A 190 9.75 -5.23 -38.43
C THR A 190 10.99 -4.77 -37.66
N LYS A 191 10.89 -4.62 -36.33
CA LYS A 191 11.87 -3.99 -35.43
C LYS A 191 12.25 -2.56 -35.79
N ASN A 192 11.43 -1.89 -36.62
CA ASN A 192 11.64 -0.52 -37.02
C ASN A 192 10.86 0.44 -36.11
N MET A 193 11.38 1.66 -35.97
CA MET A 193 10.71 2.70 -35.20
C MET A 193 9.73 3.46 -36.11
N LYS A 194 8.46 3.51 -35.69
CA LYS A 194 7.40 4.29 -36.32
C LYS A 194 7.60 5.78 -36.05
N SER A 195 7.13 6.61 -36.96
CA SER A 195 7.02 8.05 -36.71
C SER A 195 5.86 8.34 -35.73
N ILE A 196 5.87 9.53 -35.11
CA ILE A 196 4.76 9.98 -34.27
C ILE A 196 3.47 10.11 -35.11
N GLU A 197 3.59 10.48 -36.38
CA GLU A 197 2.45 10.63 -37.30
C GLU A 197 1.82 9.26 -37.62
N GLU A 198 2.64 8.24 -37.83
CA GLU A 198 2.17 6.86 -38.01
C GLU A 198 1.43 6.37 -36.77
N PHE A 199 2.00 6.59 -35.57
CA PHE A 199 1.36 6.26 -34.31
C PHE A 199 0.02 7.00 -34.10
N GLU A 200 -0.05 8.29 -34.42
CA GLU A 200 -1.29 9.07 -34.27
C GLU A 200 -2.40 8.62 -35.22
N SER A 201 -2.04 8.08 -36.39
CA SER A 201 -2.97 7.54 -37.38
C SER A 201 -3.58 6.18 -36.97
N GLU A 202 -2.95 5.48 -36.03
CA GLU A 202 -3.42 4.18 -35.52
C GLU A 202 -4.56 4.34 -34.51
N SER A 203 -5.43 3.31 -34.46
CA SER A 203 -6.49 3.24 -33.45
C SER A 203 -5.89 2.80 -32.11
N HIS A 204 -5.83 3.74 -31.17
CA HIS A 204 -5.35 3.54 -29.81
C HIS A 204 -6.38 4.02 -28.79
N LEU A 205 -6.25 3.55 -27.54
CA LEU A 205 -7.00 4.12 -26.42
C LEU A 205 -6.52 5.56 -26.17
N ASP A 206 -7.45 6.48 -25.89
CA ASP A 206 -7.11 7.89 -25.65
C ASP A 206 -6.08 8.07 -24.51
N GLU A 207 -6.16 7.24 -23.47
CA GLU A 207 -5.20 7.22 -22.35
C GLU A 207 -3.77 6.94 -22.82
N LEU A 208 -3.60 6.07 -23.83
CA LEU A 208 -2.28 5.77 -24.41
C LEU A 208 -1.73 6.97 -25.17
N LYS A 209 -2.59 7.67 -25.94
CA LYS A 209 -2.18 8.86 -26.70
C LYS A 209 -1.73 9.99 -25.77
N ILE A 210 -2.38 10.17 -24.63
CA ILE A 210 -1.97 11.16 -23.62
C ILE A 210 -0.56 10.86 -23.11
N LYS A 211 -0.24 9.59 -22.82
CA LYS A 211 1.08 9.18 -22.33
C LYS A 211 2.21 9.40 -23.34
N MET A 212 1.91 9.61 -24.62
CA MET A 212 2.90 9.87 -25.68
C MET A 212 3.27 11.34 -25.82
N LYS A 213 2.54 12.24 -25.16
CA LYS A 213 2.74 13.69 -25.25
C LYS A 213 3.91 14.16 -24.36
N ILE A 214 4.58 15.23 -24.78
CA ILE A 214 5.65 15.87 -24.00
C ILE A 214 5.09 16.39 -22.67
N GLU A 215 3.86 16.92 -22.70
CA GLU A 215 3.14 17.43 -21.53
C GLU A 215 3.00 16.37 -20.44
N PHE A 216 2.87 15.08 -20.81
CA PHE A 216 2.82 14.00 -19.84
C PHE A 216 4.16 13.80 -19.13
N GLY A 217 5.28 13.88 -19.85
CA GLY A 217 6.61 13.83 -19.25
C GLY A 217 6.87 14.99 -18.26
N ILE A 218 6.43 16.20 -18.63
CA ILE A 218 6.48 17.38 -17.74
C ILE A 218 5.60 17.15 -16.50
N GLU A 219 4.42 16.60 -16.69
CA GLU A 219 3.50 16.27 -15.60
C GLU A 219 4.09 15.24 -14.63
N LEU A 220 4.80 14.22 -15.11
CA LEU A 220 5.50 13.26 -14.24
C LEU A 220 6.55 13.94 -13.34
N GLN A 221 7.31 14.89 -13.89
CA GLN A 221 8.26 15.69 -13.10
C GLN A 221 7.55 16.60 -12.09
N ARG A 222 6.44 17.23 -12.49
CA ARG A 222 5.61 18.07 -11.60
C ARG A 222 5.10 17.27 -10.41
N ARG A 223 4.66 16.03 -10.61
CA ARG A 223 4.18 15.14 -9.55
C ARG A 223 5.27 14.86 -8.50
N ILE A 224 6.50 14.56 -8.93
CA ILE A 224 7.63 14.34 -8.01
C ILE A 224 7.88 15.61 -7.17
N TYR A 225 7.95 16.77 -7.82
CA TYR A 225 8.15 18.06 -7.14
C TYR A 225 7.03 18.33 -6.12
N LEU A 226 5.77 18.16 -6.54
CA LEU A 226 4.61 18.39 -5.70
C LEU A 226 4.62 17.47 -4.47
N TRP A 227 4.89 16.18 -4.67
CA TRP A 227 4.95 15.22 -3.57
C TRP A 227 6.00 15.63 -2.53
N ASN A 228 7.23 15.90 -2.97
CA ASN A 228 8.32 16.33 -2.09
C ASN A 228 7.97 17.62 -1.32
N LYS A 229 7.32 18.58 -1.99
CA LYS A 229 6.87 19.82 -1.36
C LYS A 229 5.85 19.54 -0.25
N LEU A 230 4.82 18.74 -0.55
CA LEU A 230 3.72 18.43 0.39
C LEU A 230 4.20 17.63 1.61
N THR A 231 5.18 16.75 1.43
CA THR A 231 5.65 15.86 2.50
C THR A 231 6.87 16.37 3.25
N SER A 232 7.57 17.39 2.74
CA SER A 232 8.79 17.96 3.34
C SER A 232 8.72 18.15 4.85
N LYS A 233 7.65 18.77 5.37
CA LYS A 233 7.47 19.02 6.80
C LYS A 233 7.24 17.76 7.62
N LEU A 234 6.63 16.73 7.04
CA LEU A 234 6.33 15.46 7.73
C LEU A 234 7.61 14.66 8.04
N GLN A 235 8.73 15.03 7.43
CA GLN A 235 10.04 14.43 7.64
C GLN A 235 10.98 15.34 8.45
N ASP A 236 10.51 16.53 8.84
CA ASP A 236 11.30 17.50 9.60
C ASP A 236 11.25 17.20 11.11
N HIS A 237 12.42 17.06 11.73
CA HIS A 237 12.53 16.69 13.14
C HIS A 237 11.93 17.74 14.06
N TYR A 238 12.11 19.02 13.74
CA TYR A 238 11.58 20.11 14.54
C TYR A 238 10.05 20.17 14.46
N TYR A 239 9.47 19.96 13.29
CA TYR A 239 8.03 19.81 13.11
C TYR A 239 7.47 18.63 13.91
N LEU A 240 8.11 17.46 13.82
CA LEU A 240 7.70 16.26 14.55
C LEU A 240 7.75 16.46 16.07
N GLU A 241 8.80 17.10 16.59
CA GLU A 241 8.92 17.41 18.01
C GLU A 241 7.77 18.32 18.48
N ASN A 242 7.40 19.33 17.70
CA ASN A 242 6.32 20.25 18.05
C ASN A 242 4.92 19.67 17.80
N LEU A 243 4.78 18.64 16.96
CA LEU A 243 3.49 18.00 16.70
C LEU A 243 2.96 17.24 17.92
N TYR A 244 3.85 16.75 18.78
CA TYR A 244 3.52 15.93 19.95
C TYR A 244 3.88 16.60 21.29
N LYS A 245 4.17 17.91 21.30
CA LYS A 245 4.26 18.74 22.51
C LYS A 245 2.87 19.09 23.03
#